data_AF-I0HER6-F1
#
_entry.id   AF-I0HER6-F1
#
_cell.length_a   1.000
_cell.length_b   1.000
_cell.length_c   1.000
_cell.angle_alpha   90.00
_cell.angle_beta   90.00
_cell.angle_gamma   90.00
#
_symmetry.space_group_name_H-M   'P 1'
#
loop_
_entity.id
_entity.type
_entity.pdbx_description
1 polymer ?
#
loop_
_entity_poly.entity_id
_entity_poly.type
_entity_poly.pdbx_seq_one_letter_code
_entity_poly.pdbx_strand_id
1 'polypeptide(L)'
;MAGGAMYLIPPMDDEPPPEYVAFVTLRGAELRADAARLVGGDAAAAERIYLQALTETAGRWRRLRWWGRLTGTDATAGYVRKFLDKSTEQWREDQIYEVRVIPIHQQKLREQPATLALRKAAVLDSTARTSLDALADAEIAWVHAWRRSQWHHVARVVGGGVLLVGGMIQYFSHLSTGY
;
A
#
# COMPACT_ATOMS: atom_id res chain seq x y z
N MET A 1 -11.30 28.22 -26.01
CA MET A 1 -11.67 28.70 -24.66
C MET A 1 -11.58 27.52 -23.70
N ALA A 2 -10.50 27.47 -22.91
CA ALA A 2 -10.21 26.35 -22.01
C ALA A 2 -10.91 26.59 -20.67
N GLY A 3 -11.94 25.79 -20.38
CA GLY A 3 -12.55 25.71 -19.05
C GLY A 3 -11.58 24.99 -18.12
N GLY A 4 -10.81 25.77 -17.36
CA GLY A 4 -9.94 25.27 -16.30
C GLY A 4 -10.76 24.73 -15.14
N ALA A 5 -11.12 23.45 -15.20
CA ALA A 5 -11.53 22.72 -14.01
C ALA A 5 -10.31 22.69 -13.06
N MET A 6 -10.35 23.52 -12.01
CA MET A 6 -9.42 23.47 -10.89
C MET A 6 -9.62 22.12 -10.17
N TYR A 7 -8.91 21.09 -10.62
CA TYR A 7 -8.77 19.84 -9.87
C TYR A 7 -7.90 20.13 -8.63
N LEU A 8 -8.55 20.39 -7.49
CA LEU A 8 -7.91 20.70 -6.21
C LEU A 8 -7.08 19.51 -5.65
N ILE A 9 -7.22 18.32 -6.23
CA ILE A 9 -6.40 17.14 -5.95
C ILE A 9 -6.12 16.49 -7.31
N PRO A 10 -4.86 16.43 -7.78
CA PRO A 10 -4.57 15.75 -9.03
C PRO A 10 -4.99 14.29 -8.90
N PRO A 11 -5.81 13.76 -9.83
CA PRO A 11 -6.21 12.37 -9.79
C PRO A 11 -4.96 11.50 -9.70
N MET A 12 -5.07 10.45 -8.90
CA MET A 12 -4.04 9.42 -8.84
C MET A 12 -4.08 8.74 -10.21
N ASP A 13 -2.94 8.71 -10.91
CA ASP A 13 -2.86 8.11 -12.25
C ASP A 13 -3.15 6.61 -12.15
N ASP A 14 -3.74 6.04 -13.21
CA ASP A 14 -4.10 4.61 -13.27
C ASP A 14 -2.84 3.72 -13.26
N GLU A 15 -1.72 4.23 -13.78
CA GLU A 15 -0.44 3.56 -13.82
C GLU A 15 0.44 3.91 -12.60
N PRO A 16 1.13 2.94 -11.98
CA PRO A 16 2.03 3.20 -10.86
C PRO A 16 3.25 4.04 -11.29
N PRO A 17 3.66 5.04 -10.49
CA PRO A 17 4.86 5.82 -10.76
C PRO A 17 6.10 4.92 -10.82
N PRO A 18 7.03 5.17 -11.75
CA PRO A 18 8.22 4.33 -11.92
C PRO A 18 9.09 4.32 -10.65
N GLU A 19 9.08 5.39 -9.86
CA GLU A 19 9.81 5.43 -8.59
C GLU A 19 9.17 4.57 -7.50
N TYR A 20 7.85 4.36 -7.56
CA TYR A 20 7.16 3.44 -6.65
C TYR A 20 7.51 2.00 -7.00
N VAL A 21 7.47 1.65 -8.29
CA VAL A 21 7.91 0.34 -8.78
C VAL A 21 9.36 0.06 -8.39
N ALA A 22 10.26 1.04 -8.57
CA ALA A 22 11.66 0.91 -8.16
C ALA A 22 11.81 0.67 -6.65
N PHE A 23 11.00 1.35 -5.82
CA PHE A 23 10.98 1.13 -4.38
C PHE A 23 10.51 -0.27 -4.01
N VAL A 24 9.40 -0.75 -4.60
CA VAL A 24 8.88 -2.10 -4.32
C VAL A 24 9.86 -3.17 -4.81
N THR A 25 10.49 -2.96 -5.97
CA THR A 25 11.52 -3.87 -6.49
C THR A 25 12.73 -3.94 -5.56
N LEU A 26 13.15 -2.80 -5.01
CA LEU A 26 14.33 -2.73 -4.14
C LEU A 26 14.06 -3.26 -2.72
N ARG A 27 12.87 -3.01 -2.16
CA ARG A 27 12.55 -3.26 -0.74
C ARG A 27 11.51 -4.36 -0.51
N GLY A 28 10.85 -4.84 -1.55
CA GLY A 28 9.73 -5.79 -1.44
C GLY A 28 10.12 -7.08 -0.73
N ALA A 29 11.29 -7.64 -1.05
CA ALA A 29 11.79 -8.86 -0.39
C ALA A 29 12.09 -8.65 1.09
N GLU A 30 12.69 -7.50 1.46
CA GLU A 30 12.98 -7.15 2.86
C GLU A 30 11.67 -6.97 3.64
N LEU A 31 10.70 -6.26 3.06
CA LEU A 31 9.39 -6.02 3.69
C LEU A 31 8.60 -7.31 3.89
N ARG A 32 8.64 -8.23 2.93
CA ARG A 32 8.00 -9.55 3.04
C ARG A 32 8.67 -10.40 4.13
N ALA A 33 10.01 -10.37 4.22
CA ALA A 33 10.74 -11.05 5.28
C ALA A 33 10.44 -10.46 6.67
N ASP A 34 10.34 -9.13 6.77
CA ASP A 34 9.96 -8.44 8.01
C ASP A 34 8.53 -8.78 8.43
N ALA A 35 7.57 -8.76 7.50
CA ALA A 35 6.20 -9.19 7.79
C ALA A 35 6.14 -10.66 8.25
N ALA A 36 6.85 -11.57 7.59
CA ALA A 36 6.90 -12.98 7.98
C ALA A 36 7.49 -13.18 9.39
N ARG A 37 8.54 -12.41 9.73
CA ARG A 37 9.15 -12.42 11.06
C ARG A 37 8.20 -11.91 12.13
N LEU A 38 7.43 -10.86 11.84
CA LEU A 38 6.54 -10.19 12.79
C LEU A 38 5.32 -11.04 13.16
N VAL A 39 4.82 -11.83 12.21
CA VAL A 39 3.65 -12.71 12.36
C VAL A 39 4.03 -14.11 12.88
N GLY A 40 5.32 -14.42 12.99
CA GLY A 40 5.79 -15.69 13.58
C GLY A 40 5.62 -16.91 12.67
N GLY A 41 5.60 -16.72 11.35
CA GLY A 41 5.60 -17.82 10.37
C GLY A 41 4.25 -18.16 9.73
N ASP A 42 3.16 -17.47 10.05
CA ASP A 42 1.93 -17.55 9.25
C ASP A 42 2.13 -16.78 7.93
N ALA A 43 2.41 -17.53 6.87
CA ALA A 43 2.64 -16.99 5.53
C ALA A 43 1.43 -16.24 4.95
N ALA A 44 0.21 -16.65 5.29
CA ALA A 44 -1.00 -16.03 4.76
C ALA A 44 -1.25 -14.67 5.44
N ALA A 45 -1.05 -14.58 6.75
CA ALA A 45 -1.15 -13.31 7.46
C ALA A 45 0.02 -12.35 7.13
N ALA A 46 1.23 -12.88 6.93
CA ALA A 46 2.38 -12.09 6.49
C ALA A 46 2.15 -11.44 5.12
N GLU A 47 1.61 -12.19 4.15
CA GLU A 47 1.32 -11.66 2.81
C GLU A 47 0.23 -10.60 2.84
N ARG A 48 -0.81 -10.77 3.68
CA ARG A 48 -1.86 -9.76 3.86
C ARG A 48 -1.31 -8.46 4.44
N ILE A 49 -0.48 -8.53 5.48
CA ILE A 49 0.12 -7.35 6.12
C ILE A 49 1.07 -6.66 5.13
N TYR A 50 1.85 -7.43 4.37
CA TYR A 50 2.71 -6.91 3.30
C TYR A 50 1.91 -6.14 2.23
N LEU A 51 0.88 -6.76 1.65
CA LEU A 51 0.03 -6.11 0.64
C LEU A 51 -0.70 -4.88 1.19
N GLN A 52 -1.16 -4.94 2.44
CA GLN A 52 -1.80 -3.79 3.08
C GLN A 52 -0.82 -2.63 3.28
N ALA A 53 0.41 -2.92 3.71
CA ALA A 53 1.47 -1.92 3.85
C ALA A 53 1.82 -1.27 2.51
N LEU A 54 1.92 -2.06 1.42
CA LEU A 54 2.13 -1.53 0.08
C LEU A 54 0.97 -0.64 -0.37
N THR A 55 -0.27 -1.07 -0.13
CA THR A 55 -1.48 -0.31 -0.52
C THR A 55 -1.57 1.03 0.20
N GLU A 56 -1.33 1.07 1.52
CA GLU A 56 -1.33 2.32 2.29
C GLU A 56 -0.17 3.25 1.87
N THR A 57 0.97 2.66 1.52
CA THR A 57 2.13 3.42 1.02
C THR A 57 1.86 4.00 -0.36
N ALA A 58 1.25 3.24 -1.27
CA ALA A 58 0.81 3.71 -2.59
C ALA A 58 -0.14 4.90 -2.47
N GLY A 59 -1.16 4.80 -1.61
CA GLY A 59 -2.14 5.87 -1.41
C GLY A 59 -1.54 7.18 -0.88
N ARG A 60 -0.38 7.12 -0.22
CA ARG A 60 0.32 8.30 0.33
C ARG A 60 1.61 8.65 -0.41
N TRP A 61 1.91 7.95 -1.50
CA TRP A 61 3.20 8.01 -2.19
C TRP A 61 3.61 9.44 -2.56
N ARG A 62 2.72 10.19 -3.25
CA ARG A 62 2.98 11.58 -3.65
C ARG A 62 3.28 12.48 -2.45
N ARG A 63 2.56 12.30 -1.34
CA ARG A 63 2.77 13.08 -0.10
C ARG A 63 4.08 12.69 0.58
N LEU A 64 4.39 11.40 0.70
CA LEU A 64 5.64 10.92 1.29
C LEU A 64 6.87 11.38 0.51
N ARG A 65 6.80 11.38 -0.83
CA ARG A 65 7.88 11.89 -1.68
C ARG A 65 8.06 13.40 -1.55
N TRP A 66 6.97 14.15 -1.49
CA TRP A 66 7.03 15.59 -1.23
C TRP A 66 7.67 15.89 0.13
N TRP A 67 7.27 15.15 1.17
CA TRP A 67 7.86 15.25 2.50
C TRP A 67 9.34 14.87 2.51
N GLY A 68 9.73 13.76 1.88
CA GLY A 68 11.14 13.35 1.79
C GLY A 68 12.02 14.35 1.03
N ARG A 69 11.48 15.03 0.01
CA ARG A 69 12.19 16.14 -0.66
C ARG A 69 12.37 17.35 0.26
N LEU A 70 11.39 17.64 1.11
CA LEU A 70 11.43 18.74 2.07
C LEU A 70 12.37 18.46 3.26
N THR A 71 12.39 17.23 3.77
CA THR A 71 13.16 16.88 4.97
C THR A 71 14.52 16.26 4.67
N GLY A 72 14.82 15.93 3.41
CA GLY A 72 16.08 15.27 3.02
C GLY A 72 16.26 13.86 3.60
N THR A 73 15.19 13.28 4.16
CA THR A 73 15.19 11.98 4.84
C THR A 73 14.32 10.98 4.10
N ASP A 74 14.64 9.69 4.25
CA ASP A 74 13.82 8.59 3.70
C ASP A 74 12.55 8.40 4.53
N ALA A 75 11.63 9.36 4.40
CA ALA A 75 10.33 9.37 5.06
C ALA A 75 9.48 8.16 4.68
N THR A 76 9.74 7.57 3.52
CA THR A 76 9.02 6.40 3.02
C THR A 76 9.41 5.15 3.79
N ALA A 77 10.72 4.87 3.92
CA ALA A 77 11.20 3.75 4.71
C ALA A 77 10.76 3.87 6.18
N GLY A 78 10.84 5.08 6.76
CA GLY A 78 10.37 5.32 8.13
C GLY A 78 8.86 5.10 8.30
N TYR A 79 8.06 5.52 7.33
CA TYR A 79 6.61 5.32 7.35
C TYR A 79 6.23 3.84 7.28
N VAL A 80 6.81 3.11 6.32
CA VAL A 80 6.51 1.68 6.13
C VAL A 80 6.88 0.87 7.37
N ARG A 81 8.03 1.14 7.98
CA ARG A 81 8.44 0.47 9.21
C ARG A 81 7.47 0.73 10.36
N LYS A 82 7.10 1.99 10.59
CA LYS A 82 6.11 2.36 11.61
C LYS A 82 4.74 1.74 11.35
N PHE A 83 4.36 1.59 10.08
CA PHE A 83 3.12 0.93 9.70
C PHE A 83 3.16 -0.58 9.99
N LEU A 84 4.26 -1.25 9.68
CA LEU A 84 4.45 -2.66 9.99
C LEU A 84 4.42 -2.92 11.51
N ASP A 85 5.08 -2.08 12.30
CA ASP A 85 5.05 -2.19 13.76
C ASP A 85 3.61 -2.09 14.29
N LYS A 86 2.87 -1.07 13.84
CA LYS A 86 1.46 -0.87 14.23
C LYS A 86 0.55 -2.00 13.76
N SER A 87 0.74 -2.49 12.53
CA SER A 87 -0.09 -3.57 11.97
C SER A 87 0.18 -4.89 12.69
N THR A 88 1.40 -5.10 13.17
CA THR A 88 1.76 -6.27 13.97
C THR A 88 1.17 -6.18 15.37
N GLU A 89 1.20 -5.00 15.99
CA GLU A 89 0.54 -4.75 17.28
C GLU A 89 -0.96 -5.05 17.17
N GLN A 90 -1.62 -4.49 16.15
CA GLN A 90 -3.03 -4.76 15.88
C GLN A 90 -3.31 -6.25 15.59
N TRP A 91 -2.46 -6.92 14.81
CA TRP A 91 -2.60 -8.35 14.58
C TRP A 91 -2.47 -9.15 15.88
N ARG A 92 -1.56 -8.78 16.78
CA ARG A 92 -1.41 -9.44 18.09
C ARG A 92 -2.63 -9.22 18.98
N GLU A 93 -3.23 -8.04 18.94
CA GLU A 93 -4.46 -7.73 19.68
C GLU A 93 -5.67 -8.50 19.13
N ASP A 94 -5.74 -8.71 17.82
CA ASP A 94 -6.81 -9.46 17.15
C ASP A 94 -6.68 -10.99 17.31
N GLN A 95 -5.53 -11.52 17.76
CA GLN A 95 -5.35 -12.94 18.04
C GLN A 95 -5.93 -13.31 19.41
N ILE A 96 -7.08 -14.00 19.41
CA ILE A 96 -7.80 -14.48 20.62
C ILE A 96 -7.03 -15.60 21.36
N TYR A 97 -5.96 -16.15 20.79
CA TYR A 97 -5.09 -17.14 21.44
C TYR A 97 -3.65 -16.63 21.57
N GLU A 98 -3.03 -16.92 22.72
CA GLU A 98 -1.64 -16.63 23.04
C GLU A 98 -0.72 -17.26 21.98
N VAL A 99 -0.20 -16.44 21.06
CA VAL A 99 0.76 -16.85 20.04
C VAL A 99 2.06 -17.23 20.74
N ARG A 100 2.19 -18.51 21.08
CA ARG A 100 3.43 -19.07 21.60
C ARG A 100 4.44 -19.05 20.46
N VAL A 101 5.36 -18.08 20.51
CA VAL A 101 6.49 -17.97 19.58
C VAL A 101 7.34 -19.23 19.74
N ILE A 102 7.11 -20.22 18.87
CA ILE A 102 8.04 -21.33 18.72
C ILE A 102 9.18 -20.77 17.86
N PRO A 103 10.41 -20.62 18.39
CA PRO A 103 11.52 -20.20 17.56
C PRO A 103 11.72 -21.27 16.49
N ILE A 104 11.40 -20.93 15.24
CA ILE A 104 11.71 -21.76 14.09
C ILE A 104 13.24 -21.78 14.02
N HIS A 105 13.85 -22.86 14.52
CA HIS A 105 15.24 -23.15 14.19
C HIS A 105 15.31 -23.21 12.68
N GLN A 106 16.02 -22.25 12.07
CA GLN A 106 16.36 -22.32 10.66
C GLN A 106 17.08 -23.65 10.45
N GLN A 107 16.39 -24.62 9.86
CA GLN A 107 17.03 -25.80 9.32
C GLN A 107 17.94 -25.27 8.22
N LYS A 108 19.24 -25.11 8.54
CA LYS A 108 20.29 -24.89 7.54
C LYS A 108 20.18 -26.03 6.55
N LEU A 109 19.54 -25.76 5.42
CA LEU A 109 19.57 -26.63 4.26
C LEU A 109 21.04 -26.87 3.97
N ARG A 110 21.44 -28.13 4.07
CA ARG A 110 22.81 -28.60 3.84
C ARG A 110 23.27 -28.07 2.48
N GLU A 111 24.23 -27.14 2.51
CA GLU A 111 24.86 -26.60 1.30
C GLU A 111 25.50 -27.76 0.54
N GLN A 112 24.83 -28.24 -0.50
CA GLN A 112 25.47 -29.07 -1.51
C GLN A 112 26.37 -28.16 -2.35
N PRO A 113 27.58 -28.60 -2.74
CA PRO A 113 28.49 -27.79 -3.54
C PRO A 113 27.87 -27.51 -4.91
N ALA A 114 27.21 -26.36 -5.03
CA ALA A 114 26.60 -25.90 -6.26
C ALA A 114 27.71 -25.57 -7.27
N THR A 115 27.73 -26.31 -8.37
CA THR A 115 28.61 -26.07 -9.51
C THR A 115 28.38 -24.65 -10.06
N LEU A 116 29.45 -24.02 -10.57
CA LEU A 116 29.47 -22.63 -11.08
C LEU A 116 28.35 -22.28 -12.07
N ALA A 117 27.87 -23.27 -12.84
CA ALA A 117 26.74 -23.11 -13.76
C ALA A 117 25.40 -22.89 -13.04
N LEU A 118 25.15 -23.60 -11.93
CA LEU A 118 23.95 -23.48 -11.11
C LEU A 118 23.94 -22.13 -10.37
N ARG A 119 25.12 -21.63 -9.99
CA ARG A 119 25.27 -20.29 -9.40
C ARG A 119 24.96 -19.16 -10.39
N LYS A 120 25.31 -19.31 -11.67
CA LYS A 120 24.94 -18.34 -12.71
C LYS A 120 23.47 -18.42 -13.11
N ALA A 121 22.92 -19.63 -13.24
CA ALA A 121 21.50 -19.83 -13.56
C ALA A 121 20.58 -19.29 -12.46
N ALA A 122 20.94 -19.48 -11.19
CA ALA A 122 20.21 -18.91 -10.06
C ALA A 122 20.18 -17.38 -10.10
N VAL A 123 21.25 -16.72 -10.57
CA VAL A 123 21.31 -15.24 -10.60
C VAL A 123 20.48 -14.65 -11.74
N LEU A 124 20.36 -15.31 -12.88
CA LEU A 124 19.63 -14.79 -14.04
C LEU A 124 18.11 -15.00 -13.96
N ASP A 125 17.65 -16.20 -13.60
CA ASP A 125 16.20 -16.50 -13.57
C ASP A 125 15.51 -15.96 -12.31
N SER A 126 16.18 -15.95 -11.16
CA SER A 126 15.57 -15.48 -9.91
C SER A 126 15.40 -13.96 -9.89
N THR A 127 16.33 -13.22 -10.47
CA THR A 127 16.27 -11.75 -10.51
C THR A 127 15.13 -11.27 -11.41
N ALA A 128 14.95 -11.92 -12.57
CA ALA A 128 13.86 -11.60 -13.49
C ALA A 128 12.48 -11.91 -12.88
N ARG A 129 12.30 -13.09 -12.27
CA ARG A 129 11.04 -13.45 -11.59
C ARG A 129 10.74 -12.55 -10.40
N THR A 130 11.74 -12.24 -9.57
CA THR A 130 11.57 -11.35 -8.42
C THR A 130 11.16 -9.94 -8.86
N SER A 131 11.69 -9.45 -9.98
CA SER A 131 11.28 -8.15 -10.53
C SER A 131 9.86 -8.14 -11.10
N LEU A 132 9.41 -9.25 -11.70
CA LEU A 132 8.06 -9.40 -12.22
C LEU A 132 7.03 -9.54 -11.09
N ASP A 133 7.34 -10.32 -10.05
CA ASP A 133 6.49 -10.45 -8.87
C ASP A 133 6.38 -9.12 -8.12
N ALA A 134 7.51 -8.39 -7.98
CA ALA A 134 7.51 -7.06 -7.36
C ALA A 134 6.73 -6.01 -8.20
N LEU A 135 6.77 -6.12 -9.52
CA LEU A 135 5.97 -5.27 -10.41
C LEU A 135 4.47 -5.58 -10.25
N ALA A 136 4.09 -6.86 -10.26
CA ALA A 136 2.71 -7.28 -10.06
C ALA A 136 2.18 -6.84 -8.68
N ASP A 137 2.97 -7.00 -7.62
CA ASP A 137 2.64 -6.53 -6.27
C ASP A 137 2.46 -5.00 -6.23
N ALA A 138 3.33 -4.26 -6.92
CA ALA A 138 3.24 -2.80 -7.01
C ALA A 138 1.97 -2.37 -7.77
N GLU A 139 1.66 -3.00 -8.90
CA GLU A 139 0.45 -2.72 -9.68
C GLU A 139 -0.82 -3.04 -8.90
N ILE A 140 -0.89 -4.22 -8.28
CA ILE A 140 -2.04 -4.64 -7.46
C ILE A 140 -2.25 -3.65 -6.31
N ALA A 141 -1.19 -3.31 -5.57
CA ALA A 141 -1.27 -2.35 -4.48
C ALA A 141 -1.69 -0.95 -4.96
N TRP A 142 -1.20 -0.52 -6.13
CA TRP A 142 -1.54 0.77 -6.72
C TRP A 142 -3.00 0.84 -7.15
N VAL A 143 -3.52 -0.20 -7.80
CA VAL A 143 -4.94 -0.29 -8.20
C VAL A 143 -5.85 -0.29 -6.97
N HIS A 144 -5.48 -1.01 -5.91
CA HIS A 144 -6.25 -1.02 -4.67
C HIS A 144 -6.27 0.36 -4.00
N ALA A 145 -5.13 1.05 -3.96
CA ALA A 145 -5.04 2.40 -3.44
C ALA A 145 -5.83 3.41 -4.30
N TRP A 146 -5.73 3.30 -5.62
CA TRP A 146 -6.46 4.12 -6.58
C TRP A 146 -7.96 3.95 -6.42
N ARG A 147 -8.45 2.70 -6.38
CA ARG A 147 -9.87 2.39 -6.18
C ARG A 147 -10.37 3.01 -4.89
N ARG A 148 -9.63 2.91 -3.78
CA ARG A 148 -9.99 3.54 -2.49
C ARG A 148 -10.02 5.06 -2.57
N SER A 149 -9.10 5.68 -3.30
CA SER A 149 -9.08 7.13 -3.54
C SER A 149 -10.29 7.60 -4.35
N GLN A 150 -10.66 6.85 -5.39
CA GLN A 150 -11.84 7.11 -6.22
C GLN A 150 -13.13 7.09 -5.39
N TRP A 151 -13.26 6.15 -4.43
CA TRP A 151 -14.42 6.11 -3.52
C TRP A 151 -14.61 7.40 -2.72
N HIS A 152 -13.55 8.06 -2.28
CA HIS A 152 -13.67 9.34 -1.57
C HIS A 152 -14.12 10.49 -2.49
N HIS A 153 -13.72 10.46 -3.76
CA HIS A 153 -14.19 11.44 -4.73
C HIS A 153 -15.69 11.25 -5.01
N VAL A 154 -16.10 10.01 -5.29
CA VAL A 154 -17.52 9.66 -5.51
C VAL A 154 -18.35 9.99 -4.28
N ALA A 155 -17.89 9.63 -3.08
CA ALA A 155 -18.59 9.93 -1.83
C ALA A 155 -18.78 11.44 -1.61
N ARG A 156 -17.79 12.27 -1.95
CA ARG A 156 -17.93 13.74 -1.87
C ARG A 156 -18.91 14.29 -2.89
N VAL A 157 -18.88 13.78 -4.12
CA VAL A 157 -19.81 14.21 -5.18
C VAL A 157 -21.25 13.83 -4.81
N VAL A 158 -21.48 12.60 -4.37
CA VAL A 158 -22.80 12.13 -3.92
C VAL A 158 -23.26 12.91 -2.69
N GLY A 159 -22.39 13.07 -1.68
CA GLY A 159 -22.72 13.83 -0.48
C GLY A 159 -23.04 15.31 -0.78
N GLY A 160 -22.27 15.94 -1.65
CA GLY A 160 -22.54 17.31 -2.12
C GLY A 160 -23.85 17.42 -2.89
N GLY A 161 -24.15 16.44 -3.76
CA GLY A 161 -25.42 16.37 -4.48
C GLY A 161 -26.62 16.23 -3.55
N VAL A 162 -26.53 15.35 -2.54
CA VAL A 162 -27.58 15.17 -1.53
C VAL A 162 -27.79 16.45 -0.71
N LEU A 163 -26.71 17.11 -0.28
CA LEU A 163 -26.79 18.39 0.44
C LEU A 163 -27.43 19.49 -0.41
N LEU A 164 -27.09 19.56 -1.69
CA LEU A 164 -27.65 20.56 -2.61
C LEU A 164 -29.15 20.32 -2.82
N VAL A 165 -29.55 19.09 -3.13
CA VAL A 165 -30.96 18.73 -3.31
C VAL A 165 -31.76 18.95 -2.02
N GLY A 166 -31.22 18.50 -0.88
CA GLY A 166 -31.85 18.70 0.43
C GLY A 166 -32.00 20.18 0.81
N GLY A 167 -30.96 20.98 0.58
CA GLY A 167 -30.99 22.44 0.79
C GLY A 167 -31.99 23.13 -0.14
N MET A 168 -32.08 22.69 -1.39
CA MET A 168 -33.05 23.23 -2.34
C MET A 168 -34.50 22.94 -1.91
N ILE A 169 -34.78 21.70 -1.46
CA ILE A 169 -36.09 21.34 -0.92
C ILE A 169 -36.42 22.19 0.31
N GLN A 170 -35.49 22.32 1.26
CA GLN A 170 -35.70 23.17 2.45
C GLN A 170 -35.96 24.63 2.07
N TYR A 171 -35.22 25.17 1.11
CA TYR A 171 -35.40 26.53 0.63
C TYR A 171 -36.79 26.74 0.01
N PHE A 172 -37.24 25.84 -0.86
CA PHE A 172 -38.58 25.91 -1.45
C PHE A 172 -39.70 25.71 -0.42
N SER A 173 -39.53 24.83 0.56
CA SER A 173 -40.48 24.68 1.66
C SER A 173 -40.58 25.95 2.51
N HIS A 174 -39.45 26.64 2.73
CA HIS A 174 -39.46 27.91 3.47
C HIS A 174 -40.17 29.02 2.68
N LEU A 175 -39.99 29.07 1.36
CA LEU A 175 -40.73 30.00 0.48
C LEU A 175 -42.23 29.69 0.44
N SER A 176 -42.61 28.40 0.47
CA SER A 176 -44.01 27.97 0.44
C SER A 176 -44.79 28.26 1.72
N THR A 177 -44.11 28.31 2.88
CA THR A 177 -44.77 28.54 4.18
C THR A 177 -44.87 30.02 4.55
N GLY A 178 -44.14 30.89 3.83
CA GLY A 178 -44.08 32.33 4.08
C GLY A 178 -45.09 33.18 3.29
N TYR A 179 -45.96 32.54 2.49
CA TYR A 179 -47.08 33.15 1.76
C TYR A 179 -48.40 32.62 2.32
#